data_AF-A0A7S1ABG7-F1
#
_entry.id   AF-A0A7S1ABG7-F1
#
_cell.length_a   1.000
_cell.length_b   1.000
_cell.length_c   1.000
_cell.angle_alpha   90.00
_cell.angle_beta   90.00
_cell.angle_gamma   90.00
#
_symmetry.space_group_name_H-M   'P 1'
#
loop_
_entity.id
_entity.type
_entity.pdbx_description
1 polymer ?
#
loop_
_entity_poly.entity_id
_entity_poly.type
_entity_poly.pdbx_seq_one_letter_code
_entity_poly.pdbx_strand_id
1 'polypeptide(L)'
;YGQKKLFTSDEVVAIAHEMGHAVHMLCHPGTFDELADQPLDLLEMPSVLAETVALHPGTLAHYARHHATGGPPPEALTQNLRDASFYVQFLQDYAVTLGLHGDSFDPHSASPSDVQSAAASFWGRYSAVPVH
;
A
#
# COMPACT_ATOMS: atom_id res chain seq x y z
N TYR A 1 -26.81 -5.38 17.59
CA TYR A 1 -26.41 -6.50 16.71
C TYR A 1 -27.48 -6.68 15.64
N GLY A 2 -27.11 -6.86 14.36
CA GLY A 2 -28.08 -7.06 13.25
C GLY A 2 -28.01 -6.07 12.08
N GLN A 3 -27.18 -5.02 12.16
CA GLN A 3 -26.91 -4.11 11.05
C GLN A 3 -25.68 -4.60 10.28
N LYS A 4 -25.72 -4.58 8.94
CA LYS A 4 -24.55 -4.89 8.11
C LYS A 4 -23.55 -3.73 8.23
N LYS A 5 -22.30 -4.02 8.64
CA LYS A 5 -21.21 -3.04 8.56
C LYS A 5 -20.77 -2.98 7.10
N LEU A 6 -20.94 -1.82 6.48
CA LEU A 6 -20.34 -1.50 5.19
C LEU A 6 -19.01 -0.81 5.46
N PHE A 7 -18.00 -1.11 4.65
CA PHE A 7 -16.69 -0.52 4.76
C PHE A 7 -16.49 0.57 3.72
N THR A 8 -15.79 1.63 4.09
CA THR A 8 -15.24 2.59 3.13
C THR A 8 -14.05 1.96 2.37
N SER A 9 -13.62 2.58 1.28
CA SER A 9 -12.39 2.19 0.58
C SER A 9 -11.18 2.17 1.52
N ASP A 10 -11.08 3.19 2.37
CA ASP A 10 -9.93 3.38 3.26
C ASP A 10 -9.93 2.32 4.37
N GLU A 11 -11.11 1.93 4.88
CA GLU A 11 -11.21 0.81 5.81
C GLU A 11 -10.82 -0.52 5.14
N VAL A 12 -11.15 -0.73 3.86
CA VAL A 12 -10.74 -1.93 3.11
C VAL A 12 -9.23 -1.96 2.92
N VAL A 13 -8.62 -0.82 2.58
CA VAL A 13 -7.15 -0.68 2.45
C VAL A 13 -6.48 -0.94 3.80
N ALA A 14 -6.97 -0.36 4.89
CA ALA A 14 -6.44 -0.59 6.23
C ALA A 14 -6.56 -2.07 6.64
N ILE A 15 -7.67 -2.74 6.35
CA ILE A 15 -7.80 -4.19 6.60
C ILE A 15 -6.79 -4.99 5.77
N ALA A 16 -6.54 -4.58 4.51
CA ALA A 16 -5.55 -5.23 3.67
C ALA A 16 -4.12 -5.05 4.20
N HIS A 17 -3.77 -3.86 4.70
CA HIS A 17 -2.50 -3.57 5.37
C HIS A 17 -2.24 -4.56 6.51
N GLU A 18 -3.18 -4.67 7.45
CA GLU A 18 -3.06 -5.58 8.60
C GLU A 18 -3.03 -7.05 8.17
N MET A 19 -3.78 -7.40 7.12
CA MET A 19 -3.74 -8.75 6.54
C MET A 19 -2.37 -9.06 5.94
N GLY A 20 -1.69 -8.08 5.34
CA GLY A 20 -0.32 -8.23 4.83
C GLY A 20 0.65 -8.61 5.94
N HIS A 21 0.58 -7.94 7.09
CA HIS A 21 1.36 -8.33 8.28
C HIS A 21 0.98 -9.72 8.78
N ALA A 22 -0.31 -10.05 8.85
CA ALA A 22 -0.76 -11.36 9.29
C ALA A 22 -0.24 -12.49 8.39
N VAL A 23 -0.28 -12.30 7.06
CA VAL A 23 0.27 -13.26 6.09
C VAL A 23 1.78 -13.36 6.24
N HIS A 24 2.49 -12.23 6.42
CA HIS A 24 3.93 -12.25 6.63
C HIS A 24 4.30 -13.07 7.88
N MET A 25 3.60 -12.86 8.99
CA MET A 25 3.79 -13.62 10.22
C MET A 25 3.50 -15.12 10.05
N LEU A 26 2.45 -15.48 9.31
CA LEU A 26 2.10 -16.89 9.06
C LEU A 26 3.09 -17.62 8.15
N CYS A 27 3.73 -16.89 7.22
CA CYS A 27 4.67 -17.46 6.26
C CYS A 27 6.14 -17.33 6.70
N HIS A 28 6.43 -16.60 7.77
CA HIS A 28 7.78 -16.45 8.29
C HIS A 28 8.29 -17.79 8.88
N PRO A 29 9.44 -18.32 8.44
CA PRO A 29 9.93 -19.63 8.88
C PRO A 29 10.62 -19.61 10.25
N GLY A 30 10.98 -18.43 10.74
CA GLY A 30 11.67 -18.21 12.01
C GLY A 30 10.73 -17.95 13.19
N THR A 31 11.31 -17.47 14.27
CA THR A 31 10.62 -17.05 15.48
C THR A 31 9.99 -15.66 15.35
N PHE A 32 9.11 -15.30 16.28
CA PHE A 32 8.55 -13.95 16.34
C PHE A 32 9.63 -12.89 16.57
N ASP A 33 10.64 -13.19 17.40
CA ASP A 33 11.72 -12.24 17.69
C ASP A 33 12.55 -11.95 16.42
N GLU A 34 12.85 -12.98 15.63
CA GLU A 34 13.54 -12.82 14.33
C GLU A 34 12.72 -12.01 13.32
N LEU A 35 11.39 -12.14 13.34
CA LEU A 35 10.49 -11.32 12.52
C LEU A 35 10.44 -9.87 13.02
N ALA A 36 10.36 -9.67 14.33
CA ALA A 36 10.25 -8.36 14.96
C ALA A 36 11.55 -7.54 14.88
N ASP A 37 12.70 -8.20 14.79
CA ASP A 37 14.02 -7.58 14.63
C ASP A 37 14.32 -7.17 13.18
N GLN A 38 13.42 -7.41 12.23
CA GLN A 38 13.61 -6.96 10.85
C GLN A 38 13.57 -5.42 10.76
N PRO A 39 14.39 -4.82 9.87
CA PRO A 39 14.27 -3.42 9.52
C PRO A 39 12.82 -3.04 9.19
N LEU A 40 12.37 -1.89 9.73
CA LEU A 40 10.96 -1.48 9.64
C LEU A 40 10.48 -1.34 8.18
N ASP A 41 11.34 -0.89 7.28
CA ASP A 41 11.10 -0.82 5.84
C ASP A 41 10.80 -2.19 5.22
N LEU A 42 11.48 -3.24 5.68
CA LEU A 42 11.21 -4.63 5.26
C LEU A 42 9.97 -5.21 5.94
N LEU A 43 9.70 -4.82 7.19
CA LEU A 43 8.54 -5.29 7.95
C LEU A 43 7.22 -4.75 7.38
N GLU A 44 7.22 -3.53 6.86
CA GLU A 44 6.06 -2.85 6.22
C GLU A 44 5.89 -3.24 4.74
N MET A 45 6.90 -3.77 4.07
CA MET A 45 6.79 -4.08 2.64
C MET A 45 5.60 -5.01 2.32
N PRO A 46 5.31 -6.09 3.09
CA PRO A 46 4.15 -6.95 2.83
C PRO A 46 2.79 -6.26 3.02
N SER A 47 2.66 -5.36 4.00
CA SER A 47 1.42 -4.63 4.28
C SER A 47 1.13 -3.62 3.17
N VAL A 48 2.14 -2.85 2.74
CA VAL A 48 2.03 -1.92 1.62
C VAL A 48 1.72 -2.64 0.31
N LEU A 49 2.32 -3.80 0.05
CA LEU A 49 1.95 -4.63 -1.10
C LEU A 49 0.49 -5.08 -1.04
N ALA A 50 -0.02 -5.46 0.13
CA ALA A 50 -1.41 -5.85 0.29
C ALA A 50 -2.39 -4.69 0.05
N GLU A 51 -2.07 -3.49 0.53
CA GLU A 51 -2.83 -2.27 0.25
C GLU A 51 -2.98 -2.01 -1.25
N THR A 52 -1.87 -2.12 -1.98
CA THR A 52 -1.86 -1.81 -3.41
C THR A 52 -2.86 -2.69 -4.15
N VAL A 53 -2.89 -4.00 -3.87
CA VAL A 53 -3.76 -4.94 -4.61
C VAL A 53 -5.19 -4.98 -4.08
N ALA A 54 -5.47 -4.37 -2.92
CA ALA A 54 -6.76 -4.45 -2.25
C ALA A 54 -7.89 -3.98 -3.18
N LEU A 55 -7.73 -2.80 -3.79
CA LEU A 55 -8.75 -2.18 -4.65
C LEU A 55 -8.58 -2.51 -6.13
N HIS A 56 -7.64 -3.39 -6.49
CA HIS A 56 -7.50 -3.83 -7.87
C HIS A 56 -8.81 -4.53 -8.33
N PRO A 57 -9.34 -4.24 -9.54
CA PRO A 57 -10.62 -4.79 -9.98
C PRO A 57 -10.70 -6.32 -9.93
N GLY A 58 -9.60 -7.01 -10.21
CA GLY A 58 -9.51 -8.46 -10.09
C GLY A 58 -9.68 -8.93 -8.64
N THR A 59 -9.06 -8.25 -7.68
CA THR A 59 -9.14 -8.58 -6.24
C THR A 59 -10.53 -8.25 -5.69
N LEU A 60 -11.05 -7.05 -6.00
CA LEU A 60 -12.39 -6.62 -5.59
C LEU A 60 -13.47 -7.58 -6.06
N ALA A 61 -13.35 -8.14 -7.26
CA ALA A 61 -14.30 -9.13 -7.77
C ALA A 61 -14.42 -10.38 -6.89
N HIS A 62 -13.45 -10.68 -6.03
CA HIS A 62 -13.52 -11.81 -5.09
C HIS A 62 -14.37 -11.52 -3.86
N TYR A 63 -14.39 -10.30 -3.34
CA TYR A 63 -15.02 -10.00 -2.05
C TYR A 63 -16.06 -8.87 -2.08
N ALA A 64 -16.03 -7.95 -3.03
CA ALA A 64 -16.98 -6.85 -3.13
C ALA A 64 -18.33 -7.35 -3.66
N ARG A 65 -19.39 -7.25 -2.84
CA ARG A 65 -20.75 -7.64 -3.22
C ARG A 65 -21.75 -6.61 -2.71
N HIS A 66 -22.76 -6.29 -3.52
CA HIS A 66 -23.83 -5.40 -3.10
C HIS A 66 -24.61 -6.01 -1.94
N HIS A 67 -24.71 -5.30 -0.81
CA HIS A 67 -25.18 -5.88 0.44
C HIS A 67 -26.64 -6.39 0.38
N ALA A 68 -27.50 -5.82 -0.48
CA ALA A 68 -28.90 -6.23 -0.59
C ALA A 68 -29.14 -7.29 -1.67
N THR A 69 -28.37 -7.26 -2.77
CA THR A 69 -28.64 -8.07 -3.97
C THR A 69 -27.61 -9.18 -4.19
N GLY A 70 -26.46 -9.11 -3.53
CA GLY A 70 -25.34 -10.02 -3.77
C GLY A 70 -24.66 -9.84 -5.14
N GLY A 71 -25.06 -8.83 -5.91
CA GLY A 71 -24.49 -8.55 -7.23
C GLY A 71 -23.05 -8.03 -7.17
N PRO A 72 -22.32 -8.08 -8.29
CA PRO A 72 -20.97 -7.52 -8.40
C PRO A 72 -20.98 -5.98 -8.27
N PRO A 73 -19.83 -5.34 -7.99
CA PRO A 73 -19.71 -3.89 -8.04
C PRO A 73 -20.05 -3.36 -9.45
N PRO A 74 -20.66 -2.17 -9.57
CA PRO A 74 -20.92 -1.53 -10.86
C PRO A 74 -19.62 -1.30 -11.64
N GLU A 75 -19.66 -1.46 -12.96
CA GLU A 75 -18.49 -1.31 -13.84
C GLU A 75 -17.88 0.10 -13.79
N ALA A 76 -18.71 1.13 -13.60
CA ALA A 76 -18.22 2.50 -13.41
C ALA A 76 -17.33 2.64 -12.14
N LEU A 77 -17.62 1.88 -11.08
CA LEU A 77 -16.81 1.90 -9.86
C LEU A 77 -15.45 1.20 -10.09
N THR A 78 -15.45 0.06 -10.77
CA THR A 78 -14.22 -0.69 -11.06
C THR A 78 -13.35 0.02 -12.09
N GLN A 79 -13.93 0.78 -13.01
CA GLN A 79 -13.18 1.59 -13.99
C GLN A 79 -12.48 2.79 -13.33
N ASN A 80 -13.16 3.51 -12.43
CA ASN A 80 -12.53 4.61 -11.69
C ASN A 80 -11.32 4.15 -10.85
N LEU A 81 -11.39 2.93 -10.30
CA LEU A 81 -10.29 2.32 -9.54
C LEU A 81 -9.15 1.81 -10.44
N ARG A 82 -9.42 1.59 -11.73
CA ARG A 82 -8.41 1.20 -12.74
C ARG A 82 -7.59 2.41 -13.21
N ASP A 83 -8.21 3.57 -13.28
CA ASP A 83 -7.57 4.80 -13.78
C ASP A 83 -6.62 5.40 -12.73
N ALA A 84 -6.81 5.11 -11.44
CA ALA A 84 -5.78 5.22 -10.42
C ALA A 84 -4.75 4.12 -10.67
N SER A 85 -3.74 4.40 -11.50
CA SER A 85 -2.81 3.40 -12.03
C SER A 85 -1.96 2.76 -10.93
N PHE A 86 -2.49 1.70 -10.33
CA PHE A 86 -1.91 0.80 -9.35
C PHE A 86 -0.41 0.53 -9.57
N TYR A 87 -0.05 0.15 -10.80
CA TYR A 87 1.33 -0.22 -11.14
C TYR A 87 2.28 0.98 -11.15
N VAL A 88 1.80 2.14 -11.59
CA VAL A 88 2.60 3.37 -11.64
C VAL A 88 2.80 3.92 -10.24
N GLN A 89 1.75 3.90 -9.40
CA GLN A 89 1.85 4.34 -8.01
C GLN A 89 2.80 3.43 -7.22
N PHE A 90 2.65 2.11 -7.34
CA PHE A 90 3.58 1.16 -6.73
C PHE A 90 5.04 1.39 -7.17
N LEU A 91 5.30 1.53 -8.48
CA LEU A 91 6.66 1.80 -8.97
C LEU A 91 7.19 3.17 -8.53
N GLN A 92 6.33 4.18 -8.41
CA GLN A 92 6.70 5.51 -7.92
C GLN A 92 7.10 5.46 -6.46
N ASP A 93 6.28 4.85 -5.60
CA ASP A 93 6.56 4.70 -4.17
C ASP A 93 7.84 3.90 -3.95
N TYR A 94 8.02 2.81 -4.70
CA TYR A 94 9.24 2.01 -4.65
C TYR A 94 10.48 2.79 -5.10
N ALA A 95 10.39 3.57 -6.18
CA ALA A 95 11.50 4.39 -6.68
C ALA A 95 11.89 5.51 -5.70
N VAL A 96 10.92 6.10 -5.01
CA VAL A 96 11.17 7.11 -3.97
C VAL A 96 11.84 6.46 -2.76
N THR A 97 11.33 5.34 -2.28
CA THR A 97 11.89 4.62 -1.13
C THR A 97 13.32 4.14 -1.41
N LEU A 98 13.58 3.54 -2.57
CA LEU A 98 14.94 3.17 -2.99
C LEU A 98 15.85 4.38 -3.16
N GLY A 99 15.33 5.50 -3.67
CA GLY A 99 16.09 6.74 -3.77
C GLY A 99 16.52 7.28 -2.40
N LEU A 100 15.61 7.24 -1.42
CA LEU A 100 15.87 7.66 -0.04
C LEU A 100 16.84 6.73 0.71
N HIS A 101 16.97 5.47 0.31
CA HIS A 101 17.89 4.51 0.95
C HIS A 101 19.08 4.17 0.05
N GLY A 102 19.28 4.93 -1.03
CA GLY A 102 20.39 4.76 -1.96
C GLY A 102 21.64 5.53 -1.51
N ASP A 103 22.79 5.16 -2.05
CA ASP A 103 24.13 5.65 -1.65
C ASP A 103 24.28 7.20 -1.59
N SER A 104 23.44 7.95 -2.31
CA SER A 104 23.54 9.42 -2.42
C SER A 104 22.77 10.19 -1.35
N PHE A 105 21.92 9.54 -0.56
CA PHE A 105 21.15 10.18 0.51
C PHE A 105 21.16 9.26 1.73
N ASP A 106 21.74 9.73 2.84
CA ASP A 106 21.70 9.01 4.11
C ASP A 106 20.50 9.51 4.93
N PRO A 107 19.39 8.76 5.00
CA PRO A 107 18.22 9.19 5.74
C PRO A 107 18.46 9.19 7.25
N HIS A 108 19.50 8.52 7.75
CA HIS A 108 19.77 8.37 9.18
C HIS A 108 20.49 9.57 9.80
N SER A 109 21.17 10.38 8.98
CA SER A 109 21.80 11.65 9.40
C SER A 109 21.01 12.89 8.97
N ALA A 110 19.94 12.71 8.21
CA ALA A 110 19.11 13.78 7.66
C ALA A 110 18.08 14.33 8.67
N SER A 111 17.79 15.63 8.60
CA SER A 111 16.64 16.20 9.32
C SER A 111 15.31 15.81 8.64
N PRO A 112 14.16 15.88 9.33
CA PRO A 112 12.86 15.63 8.70
C PRO A 112 12.60 16.48 7.44
N SER A 113 13.06 17.73 7.42
CA SER A 113 12.96 18.60 6.24
C SER A 113 13.86 18.17 5.09
N ASP A 114 15.02 17.60 5.38
CA ASP A 114 15.93 17.07 4.35
C ASP A 114 15.33 15.81 3.72
N VAL A 115 14.76 14.92 4.54
CA VAL A 115 14.03 13.73 4.07
C VAL A 115 12.84 14.13 3.20
N GLN A 116 12.03 15.10 3.64
CA GLN A 116 10.89 15.57 2.88
C GLN A 116 11.31 16.21 1.54
N SER A 117 12.38 17.00 1.53
CA SER A 117 12.92 17.62 0.32
C SER A 117 13.49 16.59 -0.66
N ALA A 118 14.21 15.58 -0.14
CA ALA A 118 14.74 14.48 -0.93
C ALA A 118 13.60 13.62 -1.52
N ALA A 119 12.60 13.27 -0.71
CA ALA A 119 11.42 12.53 -1.15
C ALA A 119 10.67 13.29 -2.24
N ALA A 120 10.44 14.60 -2.08
CA ALA A 120 9.85 15.46 -3.09
C ALA A 120 10.70 15.51 -4.39
N SER A 121 12.02 15.56 -4.27
CA SER A 121 12.92 15.52 -5.42
C SER A 121 12.89 14.18 -6.17
N PHE A 122 12.84 13.06 -5.45
CA PHE A 122 12.69 11.73 -6.05
C PHE A 122 11.31 11.58 -6.69
N TRP A 123 10.26 12.04 -6.01
CA TRP A 123 8.89 12.05 -6.54
C TRP A 123 8.82 12.84 -7.83
N GLY A 124 9.35 14.07 -7.88
CA GLY A 124 9.38 14.87 -9.11
C GLY A 124 10.22 14.27 -10.25
N ARG A 125 11.14 13.34 -9.95
CA ARG A 125 11.92 12.63 -10.97
C ARG A 125 11.18 11.44 -11.56
N TYR A 126 10.44 10.70 -10.75
CA TYR A 126 9.84 9.42 -11.14
C TYR A 126 8.31 9.45 -11.27
N SER A 127 7.67 10.52 -10.78
CA SER A 127 6.24 10.72 -10.85
C SER A 127 5.85 11.75 -11.91
N ALA A 128 4.81 11.42 -12.67
CA ALA A 128 4.12 12.38 -13.56
C ALA A 128 3.13 13.26 -12.78
N VAL A 129 2.87 12.95 -11.51
CA VAL A 129 2.00 13.71 -10.61
C VAL A 129 2.87 14.74 -9.87
N PRO A 130 2.50 16.04 -9.84
CA PRO A 130 3.25 17.05 -9.12
C PRO A 130 3.33 16.73 -7.62
N VAL A 131 4.44 17.10 -6.97
CA VAL A 131 4.52 17.13 -5.50
C VAL A 131 3.56 18.20 -4.97
N HIS A 132 2.77 17.88 -3.94
CA HIS A 132 1.87 18.82 -3.25
C HIS A 132 2.48 19.26 -1.92
#